data_AF-A0A7T6AQI2-F1
#
_entry.id   AF-A0A7T6AQI2-F1
#
_cell.length_a   1.000
_cell.length_b   1.000
_cell.length_c   1.000
_cell.angle_alpha   90.00
_cell.angle_beta   90.00
_cell.angle_gamma   90.00
#
_symmetry.space_group_name_H-M   'P 1'
#
loop_
_entity.id
_entity.type
_entity.pdbx_description
1 polymer ?
#
loop_
_entity_poly.entity_id
_entity_poly.type
_entity_poly.pdbx_seq_one_letter_code
_entity_poly.pdbx_strand_id
1 'polypeptide(L)'
;MLSVESYFSLDDCTHQELFADCPHVWAPLKKLKEYIAGLVKPTFQHLCITDGVPLDSPYISFNGKLRNARECIITYGDATKGGLSVWENGQILEGASVIMAGAVILGKHVAIGKGVLIESGAMIKSPAIIGDGSEIRQGAYLRGNCLIGRRCVVGHTTEVKHSIFLDDAKAGHFAYLGDSILGRKVNLGAGTKCANLRFFTGTVKLRTSNGSVDTGLHKLGAVLGDNVQTGCNAVTSPGTLIGPDSLLMPNSTALAGVHPQKSVIR
;
A
#
# COMPACT_ATOMS: atom_id res chain seq x y z
N MET A 1 -20.16 -12.78 3.86
CA MET A 1 -19.91 -12.26 2.49
C MET A 1 -19.44 -10.82 2.45
N LEU A 2 -19.81 -9.93 3.39
CA LEU A 2 -19.29 -8.55 3.44
C LEU A 2 -18.42 -8.26 4.67
N SER A 3 -18.16 -9.27 5.51
CA SER A 3 -17.33 -9.11 6.70
C SER A 3 -15.85 -9.10 6.33
N VAL A 4 -15.00 -8.60 7.24
CA VAL A 4 -13.54 -8.59 7.08
C VAL A 4 -13.00 -10.01 6.87
N GLU A 5 -13.45 -10.96 7.67
CA GLU A 5 -13.01 -12.36 7.69
C GLU A 5 -13.43 -13.11 6.43
N SER A 6 -14.42 -12.59 5.69
CA SER A 6 -14.80 -13.14 4.39
C SER A 6 -13.77 -12.83 3.29
N TYR A 7 -12.85 -11.87 3.50
CA TYR A 7 -11.88 -11.41 2.50
C TYR A 7 -10.42 -11.57 2.95
N PHE A 8 -10.15 -11.50 4.26
CA PHE A 8 -8.79 -11.40 4.78
C PHE A 8 -8.56 -12.40 5.92
N SER A 9 -7.48 -13.17 5.81
CA SER A 9 -6.84 -13.83 6.96
C SER A 9 -5.88 -12.82 7.60
N LEU A 10 -6.24 -12.39 8.81
CA LEU A 10 -5.49 -11.38 9.56
C LEU A 10 -4.51 -11.98 10.57
N ASP A 11 -4.36 -13.30 10.57
CA ASP A 11 -3.41 -14.01 11.43
C ASP A 11 -2.00 -13.46 11.20
N ASP A 12 -1.33 -13.05 12.28
CA ASP A 12 0.00 -12.42 12.25
C ASP A 12 0.09 -11.10 11.46
N CYS A 13 -1.04 -10.44 11.17
CA CYS A 13 -1.05 -9.11 10.58
C CYS A 13 -0.72 -8.06 11.64
N THR A 14 0.37 -7.32 11.46
CA THR A 14 0.83 -6.26 12.38
C THR A 14 -0.25 -5.19 12.64
N HIS A 15 -1.18 -5.01 11.70
CA HIS A 15 -2.23 -3.99 11.77
C HIS A 15 -3.64 -4.57 11.93
N GLN A 16 -3.78 -5.77 12.51
CA GLN A 16 -5.08 -6.42 12.73
C GLN A 16 -6.10 -5.54 13.47
N GLU A 17 -5.66 -4.69 14.41
CA GLU A 17 -6.51 -3.78 15.18
C GLU A 17 -7.28 -2.77 14.30
N LEU A 18 -6.72 -2.40 13.14
CA LEU A 18 -7.42 -1.53 12.19
C LEU A 18 -8.71 -2.18 11.69
N PHE A 19 -8.71 -3.51 11.59
CA PHE A 19 -9.82 -4.32 11.08
C PHE A 19 -10.77 -4.82 12.17
N ALA A 20 -10.41 -4.68 13.45
CA ALA A 20 -11.28 -5.02 14.57
C ALA A 20 -12.57 -4.16 14.56
N ASP A 21 -13.67 -4.77 14.99
CA ASP A 21 -14.99 -4.15 15.12
C ASP A 21 -15.51 -3.47 13.84
N CYS A 22 -15.10 -4.00 12.68
CA CYS A 22 -15.51 -3.48 11.37
C CYS A 22 -16.76 -4.23 10.87
N PRO A 23 -17.94 -3.59 10.79
CA PRO A 23 -19.16 -4.26 10.35
C PRO A 23 -19.09 -4.71 8.88
N HIS A 24 -18.24 -4.06 8.08
CA HIS A 24 -18.06 -4.34 6.67
C HIS A 24 -16.58 -4.27 6.27
N VAL A 25 -16.22 -5.00 5.23
CA VAL A 25 -14.84 -5.14 4.73
C VAL A 25 -14.21 -3.81 4.30
N TRP A 26 -15.00 -2.80 3.92
CA TRP A 26 -14.49 -1.45 3.58
C TRP A 26 -14.41 -0.49 4.78
N ALA A 27 -14.94 -0.86 5.95
CA ALA A 27 -14.91 -0.02 7.14
C ALA A 27 -13.48 0.38 7.62
N PRO A 28 -12.42 -0.45 7.44
CA PRO A 28 -11.05 -0.06 7.74
C PRO A 28 -10.61 1.25 7.06
N LEU A 29 -11.09 1.54 5.84
CA LEU A 29 -10.78 2.81 5.15
C LEU A 29 -11.27 4.03 5.92
N LYS A 30 -12.43 3.93 6.60
CA LYS A 30 -12.98 5.00 7.43
C LYS A 30 -12.11 5.28 8.65
N LYS A 31 -11.55 4.22 9.25
CA LYS A 31 -10.70 4.28 10.45
C LYS A 31 -9.25 4.68 10.15
N LEU A 32 -8.81 4.49 8.90
CA LEU A 32 -7.39 4.56 8.51
C LEU A 32 -6.69 5.87 8.89
N LYS A 33 -7.38 7.01 8.77
CA LYS A 33 -6.82 8.33 9.12
C LYS A 33 -6.45 8.40 10.60
N GLU A 34 -7.40 8.07 11.48
CA GLU A 34 -7.22 8.11 12.93
C GLU A 34 -6.23 7.06 13.39
N TYR A 35 -6.29 5.86 12.80
CA TYR A 35 -5.37 4.77 13.08
C TYR A 35 -3.91 5.14 12.79
N ILE A 36 -3.63 5.69 11.60
CA ILE A 36 -2.27 6.12 11.25
C ILE A 36 -1.81 7.28 12.16
N ALA A 37 -2.69 8.24 12.46
CA ALA A 37 -2.36 9.35 13.34
C ALA A 37 -1.98 8.90 14.76
N GLY A 38 -2.59 7.82 15.26
CA GLY A 38 -2.26 7.24 16.58
C GLY A 38 -0.92 6.49 16.62
N LEU A 39 -0.46 5.96 15.50
CA LEU A 39 0.76 5.14 15.43
C LEU A 39 2.01 5.92 15.00
N VAL A 40 1.86 6.85 14.05
CA VAL A 40 3.01 7.48 13.41
C VAL A 40 3.45 8.71 14.19
N LYS A 41 4.56 8.57 14.93
CA LYS A 41 5.28 9.71 15.50
C LYS A 41 6.09 10.41 14.42
N PRO A 42 6.38 11.72 14.58
CA PRO A 42 7.25 12.43 13.66
C PRO A 42 8.62 11.75 13.49
N THR A 43 8.92 11.24 12.30
CA THR A 43 10.09 10.41 12.01
C THR A 43 11.32 11.23 11.64
N PHE A 44 11.13 12.43 11.09
CA PHE A 44 12.20 13.25 10.51
C PHE A 44 12.47 14.56 11.29
N GLN A 45 12.17 14.62 12.58
CA GLN A 45 12.26 15.86 13.37
C GLN A 45 13.65 16.52 13.41
N HIS A 46 14.72 15.76 13.16
CA HIS A 46 16.10 16.21 13.34
C HIS A 46 16.95 16.19 12.06
N LEU A 47 16.34 15.96 10.89
CA LEU A 47 17.09 15.73 9.65
C LEU A 47 16.80 16.80 8.61
N CYS A 48 17.82 17.10 7.81
CA CYS A 48 17.85 18.07 6.72
C CYS A 48 16.90 17.73 5.54
N ILE A 49 15.85 16.93 5.75
CA ILE A 49 14.84 16.66 4.73
C ILE A 49 13.94 17.89 4.68
N THR A 50 14.14 18.68 3.63
CA THR A 50 13.26 19.80 3.34
C THR A 50 12.06 19.28 2.56
N ASP A 51 10.85 19.61 3.03
CA ASP A 51 9.61 19.16 2.42
C ASP A 51 9.58 19.46 0.92
N GLY A 52 9.34 18.42 0.11
CA GLY A 52 9.21 18.57 -1.34
C GLY A 52 10.52 18.76 -2.10
N VAL A 53 11.68 18.73 -1.43
CA VAL A 53 12.99 18.77 -2.07
C VAL A 53 13.53 17.34 -2.21
N PRO A 54 13.96 16.90 -3.41
CA PRO A 54 14.62 15.60 -3.56
C PRO A 54 15.85 15.48 -2.68
N LEU A 55 16.02 14.32 -2.01
CA LEU A 55 17.19 14.07 -1.17
C LEU A 55 18.48 14.16 -2.00
N ASP A 56 19.48 14.90 -1.51
CA ASP A 56 20.77 15.07 -2.18
C ASP A 56 21.72 13.87 -1.99
N SER A 57 21.35 12.94 -1.11
CA SER A 57 22.19 11.84 -0.63
C SER A 57 21.31 10.64 -0.24
N PRO A 58 21.87 9.42 -0.22
CA PRO A 58 21.18 8.29 0.39
C PRO A 58 21.16 8.44 1.91
N TYR A 59 20.09 7.93 2.53
CA TYR A 59 19.92 7.83 3.97
C TYR A 59 19.57 6.40 4.36
N ILE A 60 19.91 6.03 5.58
CA ILE A 60 19.47 4.78 6.21
C ILE A 60 18.62 5.07 7.44
N SER A 61 17.56 4.29 7.63
CA SER A 61 16.78 4.23 8.87
C SER A 61 17.18 2.96 9.63
N PHE A 62 17.78 3.12 10.80
CA PHE A 62 18.29 2.02 11.61
C PHE A 62 18.21 2.37 13.11
N ASN A 63 17.71 1.44 13.93
CA ASN A 63 17.52 1.63 15.39
C ASN A 63 16.76 2.93 15.75
N GLY A 64 15.72 3.26 14.98
CA GLY A 64 14.90 4.45 15.19
C GLY A 64 15.58 5.77 14.83
N LYS A 65 16.76 5.73 14.20
CA LYS A 65 17.50 6.91 13.75
C LYS A 65 17.61 6.88 12.23
N LEU A 66 17.33 8.02 11.61
CA LEU A 66 17.65 8.24 10.20
C LEU A 66 18.99 9.01 10.12
N ARG A 67 19.91 8.55 9.27
CA ARG A 67 21.24 9.15 9.09
C ARG A 67 21.72 9.00 7.65
N ASN A 68 22.62 9.89 7.22
CA ASN A 68 23.20 9.85 5.88
C ASN A 68 23.98 8.52 5.69
N ALA A 69 23.91 7.95 4.48
CA ALA A 69 24.47 6.64 4.17
C ALA A 69 25.66 6.69 3.20
N ARG A 70 26.30 7.86 3.00
CA ARG A 70 27.46 8.02 2.10
C ARG A 70 28.63 7.10 2.44
N GLU A 71 28.84 6.83 3.73
CA GLU A 71 29.92 5.96 4.22
C GLU A 71 29.49 4.48 4.32
N CYS A 72 28.23 4.15 3.99
CA CYS A 72 27.73 2.79 4.02
C CYS A 72 27.98 2.09 2.67
N ILE A 73 28.31 0.80 2.72
CA ILE A 73 28.28 -0.08 1.54
C ILE A 73 26.89 -0.71 1.48
N ILE A 74 26.15 -0.45 0.41
CA ILE A 74 24.79 -0.95 0.24
C ILE A 74 24.76 -1.98 -0.90
N THR A 75 24.29 -3.18 -0.60
CA THR A 75 23.98 -4.18 -1.64
C THR A 75 22.48 -4.14 -1.89
N TYR A 76 22.12 -3.88 -3.14
CA TYR A 76 20.74 -3.83 -3.59
C TYR A 76 20.30 -5.18 -4.17
N GLY A 77 19.09 -5.60 -3.81
CA GLY A 77 18.42 -6.80 -4.27
C GLY A 77 16.93 -6.71 -3.93
N ASP A 78 16.19 -7.79 -4.15
CA ASP A 78 14.76 -7.85 -3.83
C ASP A 78 14.55 -7.79 -2.30
N ALA A 79 14.21 -6.61 -1.78
CA ALA A 79 14.04 -6.35 -0.36
C ALA A 79 12.91 -7.20 0.24
N THR A 80 11.90 -7.52 -0.58
CA THR A 80 10.79 -8.41 -0.17
C THR A 80 11.24 -9.84 0.11
N LYS A 81 12.44 -10.21 -0.33
CA LYS A 81 13.10 -11.49 -0.11
C LYS A 81 14.38 -11.38 0.72
N GLY A 82 14.62 -10.25 1.39
CA GLY A 82 15.83 -10.03 2.19
C GLY A 82 17.09 -9.73 1.37
N GLY A 83 16.94 -9.32 0.11
CA GLY A 83 18.06 -8.98 -0.78
C GLY A 83 18.73 -7.63 -0.53
N LEU A 84 18.26 -6.86 0.46
CA LEU A 84 18.84 -5.58 0.85
C LEU A 84 19.79 -5.77 2.04
N SER A 85 21.05 -5.33 1.89
CA SER A 85 21.99 -5.27 3.02
C SER A 85 22.76 -3.96 3.06
N VAL A 86 23.06 -3.52 4.28
CA VAL A 86 23.79 -2.28 4.55
C VAL A 86 24.95 -2.62 5.47
N TRP A 87 26.15 -2.17 5.11
CA TRP A 87 27.36 -2.38 5.88
C TRP A 87 28.00 -1.04 6.25
N GLU A 88 28.47 -0.94 7.49
CA GLU A 88 29.19 0.22 8.01
C GLU A 88 30.41 -0.29 8.80
N ASN A 89 31.61 0.19 8.48
CA ASN A 89 32.86 -0.24 9.14
C ASN A 89 33.07 -1.77 9.18
N GLY A 90 32.69 -2.47 8.12
CA GLY A 90 32.82 -3.93 8.02
C GLY A 90 31.76 -4.73 8.80
N GLN A 91 30.78 -4.08 9.42
CA GLN A 91 29.68 -4.72 10.14
C GLN A 91 28.36 -4.56 9.39
N ILE A 92 27.53 -5.60 9.41
CA ILE A 92 26.19 -5.55 8.85
C ILE A 92 25.24 -4.81 9.81
N LEU A 93 24.47 -3.88 9.26
CA LEU A 93 23.39 -3.20 9.96
C LEU A 93 22.08 -3.97 9.71
N GLU A 94 21.85 -5.03 10.48
CA GLU A 94 20.73 -5.95 10.25
C GLU A 94 19.37 -5.26 10.35
N GLY A 95 18.61 -5.29 9.24
CA GLY A 95 17.30 -4.63 9.16
C GLY A 95 17.37 -3.11 8.92
N ALA A 96 18.53 -2.55 8.60
CA ALA A 96 18.62 -1.17 8.12
C ALA A 96 17.82 -1.00 6.82
N SER A 97 16.99 0.04 6.80
CA SER A 97 16.22 0.45 5.62
C SER A 97 16.96 1.54 4.86
N VAL A 98 16.82 1.58 3.54
CA VAL A 98 17.53 2.51 2.67
C VAL A 98 16.53 3.43 1.98
N ILE A 99 16.84 4.73 2.01
CA ILE A 99 16.17 5.76 1.22
C ILE A 99 17.21 6.30 0.25
N MET A 100 17.06 6.01 -1.04
CA MET A 100 18.01 6.46 -2.06
C MET A 100 17.95 7.98 -2.24
N ALA A 101 19.06 8.56 -2.71
CA ALA A 101 19.09 9.94 -3.18
C ALA A 101 18.02 10.16 -4.26
N GLY A 102 17.44 11.36 -4.31
CA GLY A 102 16.38 11.72 -5.26
C GLY A 102 14.97 11.29 -4.86
N ALA A 103 14.79 10.47 -3.82
CA ALA A 103 13.46 10.28 -3.23
C ALA A 103 12.96 11.61 -2.63
N VAL A 104 11.64 11.83 -2.63
CA VAL A 104 10.99 13.02 -2.09
C VAL A 104 10.04 12.62 -0.97
N ILE A 105 10.24 13.20 0.21
CA ILE A 105 9.34 13.03 1.35
C ILE A 105 8.69 14.39 1.64
N LEU A 106 7.38 14.40 1.84
CA LEU A 106 6.62 15.60 2.19
C LEU A 106 5.89 15.39 3.50
N GLY A 107 6.29 16.15 4.51
CA GLY A 107 5.81 16.05 5.89
C GLY A 107 6.62 15.06 6.72
N LYS A 108 6.32 15.05 8.03
CA LYS A 108 7.16 14.37 9.04
C LYS A 108 6.63 13.02 9.52
N HIS A 109 5.47 12.58 9.06
CA HIS A 109 4.77 11.42 9.61
C HIS A 109 4.81 10.24 8.62
N VAL A 110 6.01 9.69 8.41
CA VAL A 110 6.21 8.49 7.60
C VAL A 110 6.98 7.45 8.41
N ALA A 111 6.28 6.42 8.88
CA ALA A 111 6.92 5.30 9.56
C ALA A 111 7.53 4.34 8.51
N ILE A 112 8.81 4.00 8.72
CA ILE A 112 9.57 3.10 7.85
C ILE A 112 10.00 1.90 8.70
N GLY A 113 9.53 0.71 8.34
CA GLY A 113 9.90 -0.57 8.94
C GLY A 113 11.35 -0.97 8.64
N LYS A 114 11.73 -2.19 9.01
CA LYS A 114 13.08 -2.75 8.82
C LYS A 114 13.27 -3.29 7.41
N GLY A 115 14.48 -3.14 6.85
CA GLY A 115 14.83 -3.67 5.52
C GLY A 115 13.98 -3.13 4.37
N VAL A 116 13.39 -1.93 4.53
CA VAL A 116 12.61 -1.25 3.49
C VAL A 116 13.55 -0.60 2.48
N LEU A 117 13.21 -0.68 1.20
CA LEU A 117 13.88 0.05 0.13
C LEU A 117 12.96 1.12 -0.45
N ILE A 118 13.38 2.38 -0.37
CA ILE A 118 12.74 3.49 -1.08
C ILE A 118 13.70 3.95 -2.17
N GLU A 119 13.30 3.76 -3.41
CA GLU A 119 14.11 4.07 -4.59
C GLU A 119 14.07 5.56 -4.95
N SER A 120 15.06 5.99 -5.73
CA SER A 120 15.15 7.35 -6.27
C SER A 120 13.87 7.74 -7.01
N GLY A 121 13.41 8.98 -6.83
CA GLY A 121 12.22 9.52 -7.50
C GLY A 121 10.88 9.03 -6.96
N ALA A 122 10.86 8.15 -5.96
CA ALA A 122 9.64 7.89 -5.20
C ALA A 122 9.19 9.18 -4.45
N MET A 123 7.90 9.50 -4.50
CA MET A 123 7.32 10.63 -3.78
C MET A 123 6.36 10.12 -2.70
N ILE A 124 6.66 10.40 -1.44
CA ILE A 124 5.88 9.94 -0.29
C ILE A 124 5.35 11.15 0.47
N LYS A 125 4.04 11.35 0.44
CA LYS A 125 3.37 12.38 1.26
C LYS A 125 2.86 11.77 2.55
N SER A 126 3.09 12.48 3.65
CA SER A 126 2.53 12.15 4.95
C SER A 126 1.00 12.19 4.97
N PRO A 127 0.34 11.38 5.83
CA PRO A 127 0.95 10.35 6.66
C PRO A 127 1.02 8.99 5.95
N ALA A 128 2.08 8.22 6.21
CA ALA A 128 2.26 6.89 5.65
C ALA A 128 2.92 5.91 6.62
N ILE A 129 2.57 4.63 6.51
CA ILE A 129 3.26 3.51 7.16
C ILE A 129 3.78 2.59 6.05
N ILE A 130 5.06 2.24 6.10
CA ILE A 130 5.69 1.29 5.19
C ILE A 130 6.31 0.17 6.01
N GLY A 131 5.70 -1.01 5.97
CA GLY A 131 6.07 -2.18 6.75
C GLY A 131 7.33 -2.89 6.25
N ASP A 132 7.89 -3.72 7.12
CA ASP A 132 9.19 -4.39 6.94
C ASP A 132 9.36 -5.09 5.58
N GLY A 133 10.55 -4.98 5.00
CA GLY A 133 10.92 -5.63 3.74
C GLY A 133 10.18 -5.11 2.51
N SER A 134 9.44 -4.01 2.60
CA SER A 134 8.70 -3.46 1.46
C SER A 134 9.58 -2.64 0.53
N GLU A 135 9.14 -2.53 -0.73
CA GLU A 135 9.77 -1.70 -1.75
C GLU A 135 8.81 -0.60 -2.21
N ILE A 136 9.30 0.65 -2.16
CA ILE A 136 8.67 1.80 -2.81
C ILE A 136 9.58 2.19 -3.98
N ARG A 137 9.21 1.76 -5.18
CA ARG A 137 10.08 1.82 -6.36
C ARG A 137 10.04 3.19 -7.04
N GLN A 138 10.94 3.36 -8.00
CA GLN A 138 11.14 4.60 -8.74
C GLN A 138 9.82 5.13 -9.33
N GLY A 139 9.52 6.39 -9.01
CA GLY A 139 8.31 7.08 -9.49
C GLY A 139 7.01 6.71 -8.78
N ALA A 140 7.02 5.80 -7.80
CA ALA A 140 5.85 5.54 -6.96
C ALA A 140 5.39 6.85 -6.28
N TYR A 141 4.07 7.04 -6.20
CA TYR A 141 3.48 8.24 -5.57
C TYR A 141 2.48 7.86 -4.50
N LEU A 142 2.85 8.04 -3.23
CA LEU A 142 2.00 7.79 -2.07
C LEU A 142 1.41 9.10 -1.56
N ARG A 143 0.08 9.14 -1.36
CA ARG A 143 -0.61 10.33 -0.84
C ARG A 143 -1.90 10.03 -0.07
N GLY A 144 -2.37 11.00 0.70
CA GLY A 144 -3.44 10.75 1.66
C GLY A 144 -2.93 9.85 2.79
N ASN A 145 -3.77 8.99 3.36
CA ASN A 145 -3.37 8.07 4.43
C ASN A 145 -3.04 6.70 3.85
N CYS A 146 -1.76 6.34 3.73
CA CYS A 146 -1.35 5.06 3.13
C CYS A 146 -0.80 4.10 4.19
N LEU A 147 -1.29 2.87 4.21
CA LEU A 147 -0.74 1.78 5.01
C LEU A 147 -0.24 0.68 4.08
N ILE A 148 1.07 0.49 4.05
CA ILE A 148 1.74 -0.54 3.28
C ILE A 148 2.24 -1.60 4.26
N GLY A 149 1.70 -2.82 4.19
CA GLY A 149 2.08 -3.95 5.06
C GLY A 149 3.51 -4.44 4.82
N ARG A 150 3.84 -5.63 5.32
CA ARG A 150 5.19 -6.22 5.15
C ARG A 150 5.38 -6.80 3.75
N ARG A 151 6.61 -6.73 3.23
CA ARG A 151 7.03 -7.32 1.94
C ARG A 151 6.13 -6.90 0.76
N CYS A 152 5.56 -5.72 0.85
CA CYS A 152 4.73 -5.17 -0.22
C CYS A 152 5.60 -4.54 -1.29
N VAL A 153 5.03 -4.39 -2.49
CA VAL A 153 5.65 -3.63 -3.58
C VAL A 153 4.69 -2.54 -4.04
N VAL A 154 5.08 -1.27 -3.85
CA VAL A 154 4.51 -0.14 -4.58
C VAL A 154 5.49 0.22 -5.68
N GLY A 155 5.16 -0.20 -6.88
CA GLY A 155 6.14 -0.26 -7.96
C GLY A 155 6.19 0.97 -8.85
N HIS A 156 6.85 0.81 -10.01
CA HIS A 156 7.20 1.91 -10.89
C HIS A 156 5.96 2.71 -11.34
N THR A 157 5.98 4.02 -11.08
CA THR A 157 4.88 4.96 -11.40
C THR A 157 3.49 4.53 -10.90
N THR A 158 3.45 3.70 -9.86
CA THR A 158 2.21 3.35 -9.18
C THR A 158 1.78 4.48 -8.25
N GLU A 159 0.57 4.99 -8.43
CA GLU A 159 -0.05 5.95 -7.52
C GLU A 159 -0.92 5.23 -6.48
N VAL A 160 -0.67 5.50 -5.21
CA VAL A 160 -1.48 5.01 -4.08
C VAL A 160 -2.03 6.20 -3.32
N LYS A 161 -3.35 6.28 -3.23
CA LYS A 161 -4.09 7.30 -2.49
C LYS A 161 -5.01 6.67 -1.46
N HIS A 162 -4.81 7.01 -0.19
CA HIS A 162 -5.70 6.60 0.90
C HIS A 162 -6.06 5.09 0.86
N SER A 163 -5.06 4.22 0.90
CA SER A 163 -5.28 2.79 0.66
C SER A 163 -4.47 1.92 1.62
N ILE A 164 -4.90 0.67 1.75
CA ILE A 164 -4.34 -0.34 2.65
C ILE A 164 -3.82 -1.50 1.81
N PHE A 165 -2.56 -1.89 2.02
CA PHE A 165 -1.97 -3.11 1.50
C PHE A 165 -1.71 -4.02 2.68
N LEU A 166 -2.30 -5.21 2.68
CA LEU A 166 -1.91 -6.28 3.57
C LEU A 166 -0.61 -6.94 3.08
N ASP A 167 -0.03 -7.79 3.93
CA ASP A 167 1.30 -8.37 3.70
C ASP A 167 1.42 -9.06 2.34
N ASP A 168 2.59 -8.90 1.72
CA ASP A 168 2.95 -9.46 0.41
C ASP A 168 2.14 -8.93 -0.79
N ALA A 169 1.33 -7.89 -0.61
CA ALA A 169 0.55 -7.29 -1.71
C ALA A 169 1.45 -6.48 -2.68
N LYS A 170 1.16 -6.56 -3.98
CA LYS A 170 2.00 -5.99 -5.04
C LYS A 170 1.18 -5.19 -6.05
N ALA A 171 1.56 -3.93 -6.22
CA ALA A 171 1.12 -3.07 -7.30
C ALA A 171 2.37 -2.61 -8.07
N GLY A 172 2.98 -3.55 -8.79
CA GLY A 172 4.36 -3.44 -9.25
C GLY A 172 4.61 -2.44 -10.40
N HIS A 173 3.59 -2.13 -11.21
CA HIS A 173 3.81 -1.37 -12.45
C HIS A 173 2.56 -0.58 -12.86
N PHE A 174 2.72 0.75 -13.05
CA PHE A 174 1.75 1.63 -13.71
C PHE A 174 0.32 1.57 -13.13
N ALA A 175 0.17 1.29 -11.83
CA ALA A 175 -1.14 1.09 -11.23
C ALA A 175 -1.69 2.38 -10.60
N TYR A 176 -3.02 2.50 -10.55
CA TYR A 176 -3.70 3.53 -9.75
C TYR A 176 -4.57 2.86 -8.69
N LEU A 177 -4.36 3.23 -7.42
CA LEU A 177 -5.14 2.74 -6.29
C LEU A 177 -5.64 3.91 -5.46
N GLY A 178 -6.94 4.15 -5.48
CA GLY A 178 -7.59 5.14 -4.63
C GLY A 178 -8.60 4.50 -3.70
N ASP A 179 -8.57 4.82 -2.40
CA ASP A 179 -9.58 4.39 -1.42
C ASP A 179 -9.83 2.87 -1.49
N SER A 180 -8.76 2.08 -1.51
CA SER A 180 -8.77 0.64 -1.81
C SER A 180 -8.08 -0.18 -0.73
N ILE A 181 -8.43 -1.47 -0.63
CA ILE A 181 -7.79 -2.45 0.25
C ILE A 181 -7.31 -3.61 -0.62
N LEU A 182 -6.01 -3.91 -0.56
CA LEU A 182 -5.44 -5.13 -1.13
C LEU A 182 -5.19 -6.14 -0.01
N GLY A 183 -5.77 -7.32 -0.16
CA GLY A 183 -5.53 -8.48 0.70
C GLY A 183 -4.11 -9.01 0.59
N ARG A 184 -3.81 -10.03 1.38
CA ARG A 184 -2.49 -10.66 1.41
C ARG A 184 -2.17 -11.29 0.06
N LYS A 185 -0.92 -11.18 -0.37
CA LYS A 185 -0.44 -11.79 -1.63
C LYS A 185 -1.25 -11.40 -2.87
N VAL A 186 -2.03 -10.32 -2.80
CA VAL A 186 -2.67 -9.75 -3.99
C VAL A 186 -1.57 -9.28 -4.93
N ASN A 187 -1.71 -9.54 -6.23
CA ASN A 187 -0.78 -9.00 -7.20
C ASN A 187 -1.53 -8.42 -8.40
N LEU A 188 -1.25 -7.13 -8.64
CA LEU A 188 -1.88 -6.37 -9.69
C LEU A 188 -1.06 -6.45 -10.96
N GLY A 189 -1.69 -6.91 -12.04
CA GLY A 189 -1.12 -6.84 -13.38
C GLY A 189 -0.79 -5.39 -13.75
N ALA A 190 0.26 -5.22 -14.56
CA ALA A 190 0.74 -3.90 -14.96
C ALA A 190 -0.41 -3.06 -15.55
N GLY A 191 -0.52 -1.80 -15.11
CA GLY A 191 -1.58 -0.91 -15.61
C GLY A 191 -2.95 -1.11 -14.96
N THR A 192 -3.08 -1.90 -13.89
CA THR A 192 -4.37 -2.07 -13.19
C THR A 192 -4.84 -0.76 -12.57
N LYS A 193 -6.14 -0.45 -12.72
CA LYS A 193 -6.73 0.80 -12.23
C LYS A 193 -7.93 0.52 -11.31
N CYS A 194 -7.80 0.92 -10.05
CA CYS A 194 -8.89 0.89 -9.08
C CYS A 194 -9.60 2.25 -9.06
N ALA A 195 -10.59 2.45 -9.94
CA ALA A 195 -11.36 3.68 -9.98
C ALA A 195 -12.18 3.83 -8.68
N ASN A 196 -12.20 5.03 -8.10
CA ASN A 196 -12.77 5.28 -6.76
C ASN A 196 -13.91 6.30 -6.72
N LEU A 197 -14.16 7.01 -7.82
CA LEU A 197 -15.16 8.06 -7.91
C LEU A 197 -16.22 7.70 -8.94
N ARG A 198 -17.49 7.75 -8.54
CA ARG A 198 -18.64 7.55 -9.43
C ARG A 198 -18.89 8.80 -10.27
N PHE A 199 -19.48 8.62 -11.45
CA PHE A 199 -19.91 9.75 -12.29
C PHE A 199 -21.03 10.58 -11.64
N PHE A 200 -21.93 9.92 -10.92
CA PHE A 200 -23.04 10.57 -10.23
C PHE A 200 -22.67 10.90 -8.79
N THR A 201 -23.21 12.01 -8.28
CA THR A 201 -23.03 12.45 -6.91
C THR A 201 -23.68 11.49 -5.90
N GLY A 202 -23.25 11.58 -4.65
CA GLY A 202 -23.72 10.74 -3.55
C GLY A 202 -22.69 9.69 -3.11
N THR A 203 -23.13 8.79 -2.22
CA THR A 203 -22.33 7.70 -1.69
C THR A 203 -22.25 6.53 -2.67
N VAL A 204 -21.23 5.68 -2.50
CA VAL A 204 -21.09 4.43 -3.24
C VAL A 204 -22.05 3.40 -2.65
N LYS A 205 -22.91 2.84 -3.50
CA LYS A 205 -23.86 1.77 -3.15
C LYS A 205 -23.44 0.48 -3.83
N LEU A 206 -23.34 -0.60 -3.08
CA LEU A 206 -22.92 -1.91 -3.54
C LEU A 206 -24.14 -2.76 -3.88
N ARG A 207 -24.12 -3.41 -5.04
CA ARG A 207 -25.12 -4.42 -5.40
C ARG A 207 -24.69 -5.77 -4.81
N THR A 208 -25.58 -6.36 -4.03
CA THR A 208 -25.41 -7.69 -3.41
C THR A 208 -26.55 -8.61 -3.85
N SER A 209 -26.45 -9.90 -3.55
CA SER A 209 -27.55 -10.86 -3.74
C SER A 209 -28.80 -10.49 -2.95
N ASN A 210 -28.64 -9.78 -1.83
CA ASN A 210 -29.71 -9.44 -0.89
C ASN A 210 -30.21 -7.99 -1.07
N GLY A 211 -29.82 -7.33 -2.16
CA GLY A 211 -30.18 -5.95 -2.47
C GLY A 211 -29.00 -4.98 -2.42
N SER A 212 -29.32 -3.69 -2.31
CA SER A 212 -28.33 -2.60 -2.32
C SER A 212 -27.87 -2.26 -0.90
N VAL A 213 -26.56 -2.16 -0.68
CA VAL A 213 -25.96 -1.72 0.59
C VAL A 213 -25.25 -0.39 0.38
N ASP A 214 -25.59 0.63 1.17
CA ASP A 214 -24.89 1.92 1.15
C ASP A 214 -23.61 1.84 1.98
N THR A 215 -22.47 2.20 1.39
CA THR A 215 -21.19 2.16 2.08
C THR A 215 -20.98 3.36 3.01
N GLY A 216 -21.71 4.45 2.80
CA GLY A 216 -21.49 5.74 3.44
C GLY A 216 -20.22 6.47 2.96
N LEU A 217 -19.55 5.97 1.91
CA LEU A 217 -18.34 6.56 1.36
C LEU A 217 -18.64 7.28 0.04
N HIS A 218 -18.16 8.51 -0.12
CA HIS A 218 -18.21 9.22 -1.42
C HIS A 218 -17.18 8.69 -2.42
N LYS A 219 -16.08 8.12 -1.91
CA LYS A 219 -15.05 7.47 -2.70
C LYS A 219 -14.75 6.10 -2.12
N LEU A 220 -14.81 5.08 -2.97
CA LEU A 220 -14.43 3.71 -2.65
C LEU A 220 -13.93 3.09 -3.94
N GLY A 221 -12.66 2.67 -3.95
CA GLY A 221 -12.07 1.95 -5.06
C GLY A 221 -12.46 0.49 -5.04
N ALA A 222 -11.47 -0.37 -4.81
CA ALA A 222 -11.67 -1.81 -4.73
C ALA A 222 -11.27 -2.38 -3.37
N VAL A 223 -11.94 -3.45 -2.98
CA VAL A 223 -11.51 -4.34 -1.91
C VAL A 223 -11.20 -5.69 -2.54
N LEU A 224 -9.93 -6.05 -2.60
CA LEU A 224 -9.47 -7.31 -3.19
C LEU A 224 -9.09 -8.24 -2.05
N GLY A 225 -9.77 -9.37 -1.93
CA GLY A 225 -9.47 -10.39 -0.92
C GLY A 225 -8.11 -11.03 -1.14
N ASP A 226 -7.71 -11.87 -0.19
CA ASP A 226 -6.41 -12.55 -0.23
C ASP A 226 -6.20 -13.34 -1.53
N ASN A 227 -4.96 -13.35 -2.02
CA ASN A 227 -4.50 -14.03 -3.23
C ASN A 227 -5.17 -13.58 -4.55
N VAL A 228 -5.97 -12.51 -4.57
CA VAL A 228 -6.56 -12.00 -5.82
C VAL A 228 -5.45 -11.58 -6.80
N GLN A 229 -5.62 -11.96 -8.05
CA GLN A 229 -4.72 -11.57 -9.14
C GLN A 229 -5.49 -10.77 -10.19
N THR A 230 -4.94 -9.64 -10.64
CA THR A 230 -5.48 -8.92 -11.80
C THR A 230 -4.55 -9.08 -13.00
N GLY A 231 -5.12 -9.20 -14.19
CA GLY A 231 -4.39 -9.16 -15.44
C GLY A 231 -3.95 -7.74 -15.80
N CYS A 232 -3.02 -7.64 -16.76
CA CYS A 232 -2.56 -6.34 -17.24
C CYS A 232 -3.73 -5.50 -17.77
N ASN A 233 -3.69 -4.20 -17.48
CA ASN A 233 -4.71 -3.21 -17.85
C ASN A 233 -6.13 -3.54 -17.39
N ALA A 234 -6.29 -4.40 -16.37
CA ALA A 234 -7.57 -4.61 -15.74
C ALA A 234 -8.08 -3.35 -15.03
N VAL A 235 -9.39 -3.19 -14.94
CA VAL A 235 -10.04 -2.05 -14.29
C VAL A 235 -11.07 -2.55 -13.28
N THR A 236 -11.15 -1.91 -12.12
CA THR A 236 -12.30 -2.08 -11.21
C THR A 236 -13.11 -0.80 -11.17
N SER A 237 -14.43 -0.93 -11.23
CA SER A 237 -15.35 0.19 -11.01
C SER A 237 -15.32 0.61 -9.52
N PRO A 238 -15.75 1.85 -9.18
CA PRO A 238 -15.90 2.26 -7.79
C PRO A 238 -16.84 1.34 -7.01
N GLY A 239 -16.40 0.84 -5.87
CA GLY A 239 -17.15 -0.12 -5.05
C GLY A 239 -17.11 -1.55 -5.58
N THR A 240 -15.97 -1.99 -6.11
CA THR A 240 -15.79 -3.39 -6.50
C THR A 240 -15.20 -4.19 -5.34
N LEU A 241 -15.90 -5.21 -4.87
CA LEU A 241 -15.39 -6.15 -3.87
C LEU A 241 -15.14 -7.50 -4.55
N ILE A 242 -13.89 -7.97 -4.56
CA ILE A 242 -13.50 -9.24 -5.17
C ILE A 242 -13.08 -10.20 -4.06
N GLY A 243 -13.78 -11.31 -3.91
CA GLY A 243 -13.48 -12.31 -2.89
C GLY A 243 -12.13 -13.02 -3.12
N PRO A 244 -11.59 -13.69 -2.08
CA PRO A 244 -10.28 -14.35 -2.14
C PRO A 244 -10.11 -15.33 -3.30
N ASP A 245 -8.86 -15.57 -3.68
CA ASP A 245 -8.46 -16.55 -4.70
C ASP A 245 -9.09 -16.32 -6.09
N SER A 246 -9.52 -15.08 -6.38
CA SER A 246 -10.16 -14.73 -7.65
C SER A 246 -9.18 -14.15 -8.66
N LEU A 247 -9.55 -14.25 -9.94
CA LEU A 247 -8.81 -13.70 -11.07
C LEU A 247 -9.67 -12.64 -11.77
N LEU A 248 -9.11 -11.44 -11.97
CA LEU A 248 -9.66 -10.46 -12.91
C LEU A 248 -8.82 -10.51 -14.18
N MET A 249 -9.41 -10.88 -15.32
CA MET A 249 -8.67 -11.12 -16.54
C MET A 249 -8.04 -9.84 -17.15
N PRO A 250 -6.99 -9.98 -17.97
CA PRO A 250 -6.36 -8.84 -18.63
C PRO A 250 -7.35 -8.07 -19.52
N ASN A 251 -7.25 -6.74 -19.50
CA ASN A 251 -8.13 -5.81 -20.22
C ASN A 251 -9.63 -5.91 -19.86
N SER A 252 -9.98 -6.60 -18.77
CA SER A 252 -11.36 -6.72 -18.29
C SER A 252 -11.72 -5.62 -17.30
N THR A 253 -13.02 -5.35 -17.17
CA THR A 253 -13.56 -4.43 -16.16
C THR A 253 -14.42 -5.20 -15.14
N ALA A 254 -13.99 -5.24 -13.89
CA ALA A 254 -14.84 -5.69 -12.80
C ALA A 254 -15.87 -4.60 -12.48
N LEU A 255 -17.15 -4.97 -12.58
CA LEU A 255 -18.27 -4.08 -12.26
C LEU A 255 -18.40 -3.89 -10.74
N ALA A 256 -19.01 -2.77 -10.34
CA ALA A 256 -19.28 -2.48 -8.95
C ALA A 256 -20.21 -3.53 -8.32
N GLY A 257 -19.97 -3.86 -7.05
CA GLY A 257 -20.69 -4.92 -6.33
C GLY A 257 -19.75 -6.01 -5.82
N VAL A 258 -20.35 -7.14 -5.45
CA VAL A 258 -19.66 -8.27 -4.83
C VAL A 258 -19.40 -9.37 -5.86
N HIS A 259 -18.13 -9.70 -6.05
CA HIS A 259 -17.69 -10.88 -6.80
C HIS A 259 -17.27 -11.96 -5.79
N PRO A 260 -17.89 -13.15 -5.82
CA PRO A 260 -17.58 -14.23 -4.88
C PRO A 260 -16.10 -14.66 -4.93
N GLN A 261 -15.64 -15.35 -3.89
CA GLN A 261 -14.32 -16.00 -3.88
C GLN A 261 -14.17 -16.99 -5.05
N LYS A 262 -12.95 -17.24 -5.49
CA LYS A 262 -12.61 -18.17 -6.59
C LYS A 262 -13.31 -17.84 -7.90
N SER A 263 -13.61 -16.57 -8.14
CA SER A 263 -14.24 -16.11 -9.38
C SER A 263 -13.20 -15.86 -10.48
N VAL A 264 -13.60 -16.07 -11.74
CA VAL A 264 -12.87 -15.57 -12.91
C VAL A 264 -13.72 -14.49 -13.56
N ILE A 265 -13.31 -13.23 -13.41
CA ILE A 265 -14.02 -12.05 -13.89
C ILE A 265 -13.45 -11.68 -15.26
N ARG A 266 -14.32 -11.54 -16.26
CA ARG A 266 -13.97 -11.32 -17.68
C ARG A 266 -14.66 -10.09 -18.22
#